data_AF-A0A3D3YTL5-F1
#
_entry.id   AF-A0A3D3YTL5-F1
#
_cell.length_a   1.000
_cell.length_b   1.000
_cell.length_c   1.000
_cell.angle_alpha   90.00
_cell.angle_beta   90.00
_cell.angle_gamma   90.00
#
_symmetry.space_group_name_H-M   'P 1'
#
loop_
_entity.id
_entity.type
_entity.pdbx_description
1 polymer ?
#
loop_
_entity_poly.entity_id
_entity_poly.type
_entity_poly.pdbx_seq_one_letter_code
_entity_poly.pdbx_strand_id
1 'polypeptide(L)' 'QKMAPVLRQIYDQMPEPKWVISMGVCASSGGMFNNYGLVQGVDTVVPVDIYVPGCPPRPEMLMYGILRLHDKVQREARFK' A
#
# COMPACT_ATOMS: atom_id res chain seq x y z
N GLN A 1 -2.48 -8.59 -14.41
CA GLN A 1 -3.76 -7.99 -14.01
C GLN A 1 -4.66 -8.98 -13.28
N LYS A 2 -4.45 -10.31 -13.44
CA LYS A 2 -5.25 -11.37 -12.79
C LYS A 2 -5.41 -11.26 -11.26
N MET A 3 -4.42 -10.72 -10.55
CA MET A 3 -4.43 -10.57 -9.09
C MET A 3 -5.25 -9.36 -8.57
N ALA A 4 -5.55 -8.38 -9.42
CA ALA A 4 -6.25 -7.16 -9.02
C ALA A 4 -7.63 -7.40 -8.38
N PRO A 5 -8.54 -8.22 -8.98
CA PRO A 5 -9.85 -8.47 -8.37
C PRO A 5 -9.76 -9.22 -7.04
N VAL A 6 -8.79 -10.12 -6.88
CA VAL A 6 -8.58 -10.87 -5.63
C VAL A 6 -8.12 -9.93 -4.51
N LEU A 7 -7.20 -9.01 -4.82
CA LEU A 7 -6.75 -7.99 -3.87
C LEU A 7 -7.92 -7.11 -3.41
N ARG A 8 -8.78 -6.70 -4.35
CA ARG A 8 -9.97 -5.90 -4.02
C ARG A 8 -10.92 -6.64 -3.09
N GLN A 9 -11.20 -7.90 -3.37
CA GLN A 9 -12.06 -8.73 -2.51
C GLN A 9 -11.51 -8.87 -1.09
N ILE A 10 -10.21 -9.11 -0.94
CA ILE A 10 -9.57 -9.20 0.39
C ILE A 10 -9.70 -7.86 1.12
N TYR A 11 -9.47 -6.74 0.43
CA TYR A 11 -9.61 -5.41 1.02
C TYR A 11 -11.05 -5.12 1.47
N ASP A 12 -12.05 -5.52 0.70
CA ASP A 12 -13.45 -5.33 1.04
C ASP A 12 -13.90 -6.22 2.22
N GLN A 13 -13.24 -7.37 2.44
CA GLN A 13 -13.49 -8.26 3.58
C GLN A 13 -12.89 -7.78 4.91
N MET A 14 -11.96 -6.81 4.89
CA MET A 14 -11.35 -6.27 6.11
C MET A 14 -12.30 -5.28 6.83
N PRO A 15 -12.51 -5.41 8.15
CA PRO A 15 -13.33 -4.48 8.93
C PRO A 15 -12.66 -3.11 9.08
N GLU A 16 -13.46 -2.06 9.30
CA GLU A 16 -12.96 -0.72 9.60
C GLU A 16 -12.57 -0.59 11.09
N PRO A 17 -11.50 0.15 11.43
CA PRO A 17 -10.62 0.94 10.56
C PRO A 17 -9.50 0.09 9.90
N LYS A 18 -9.23 0.35 8.62
CA LYS A 18 -8.20 -0.36 7.83
C LYS A 18 -7.27 0.62 7.13
N TRP A 19 -6.02 0.20 6.96
CA TRP A 19 -4.98 0.99 6.30
C TRP A 19 -4.17 0.13 5.34
N VAL A 20 -3.66 0.75 4.28
CA VAL A 20 -2.89 0.07 3.24
C VAL A 20 -1.52 0.72 3.09
N ILE A 21 -0.47 -0.10 3.17
CA ILE A 21 0.91 0.31 2.90
C ILE A 21 1.31 -0.26 1.53
N SER A 22 1.69 0.61 0.61
CA SER A 22 2.30 0.21 -0.67
C SER A 22 3.80 0.04 -0.49
N MET A 23 4.29 -1.19 -0.63
CA MET A 23 5.70 -1.53 -0.47
C MET A 23 6.40 -1.62 -1.83
N GLY A 24 7.31 -0.68 -2.07
CA GLY A 24 8.19 -0.68 -3.22
C GLY A 24 7.59 -0.06 -4.49
N VAL A 25 8.46 0.12 -5.49
CA VAL A 25 8.11 0.80 -6.76
C VAL A 25 7.16 -0.02 -7.62
N CYS A 26 7.25 -1.35 -7.55
CA CYS A 26 6.36 -2.24 -8.30
C CYS A 26 4.90 -2.08 -7.85
N ALA A 27 4.65 -1.97 -6.55
CA ALA A 27 3.31 -1.77 -6.00
C ALA A 27 2.84 -0.31 -6.18
N SER A 28 3.74 0.67 -6.09
CA SER A 28 3.37 2.10 -6.14
C SER A 28 3.02 2.56 -7.56
N SER A 29 3.86 2.25 -8.55
CA SER A 29 3.75 2.82 -9.90
C SER A 29 3.98 1.78 -11.01
N GLY A 30 3.97 0.48 -10.71
CA GLY A 30 4.33 -0.58 -11.65
C GLY A 30 5.85 -0.81 -11.77
N GLY A 31 6.67 0.14 -11.31
CA GLY A 31 8.11 -0.03 -11.16
C GLY A 31 8.84 -0.30 -12.48
N MET A 32 9.79 -1.24 -12.46
CA MET A 32 10.63 -1.59 -13.61
C MET A 32 9.87 -2.36 -14.72
N PHE A 33 8.67 -2.87 -14.42
CA PHE A 33 7.92 -3.73 -15.32
C PHE A 33 6.68 -2.99 -15.85
N ASN A 34 6.83 -2.31 -16.99
CA ASN A 34 5.71 -1.74 -17.71
C ASN A 34 5.26 -2.68 -18.83
N ASN A 35 4.46 -3.70 -18.50
CA ASN A 35 3.90 -4.63 -19.48
C ASN A 35 2.38 -4.80 -19.32
N TYR A 36 1.73 -5.35 -20.35
CA TYR A 36 0.29 -5.61 -20.37
C TYR A 36 -0.19 -6.55 -19.25
N GLY A 37 0.72 -7.33 -18.67
CA GLY A 37 0.45 -8.28 -17.60
C GLY A 37 0.35 -7.65 -16.21
N LEU A 38 0.60 -6.35 -16.05
CA LEU A 38 0.67 -5.68 -14.76
C LEU A 38 -0.36 -4.57 -14.62
N VAL A 39 -0.69 -4.23 -13.37
CA VAL A 39 -1.50 -3.04 -13.05
C VAL A 39 -0.52 -1.92 -12.73
N GLN A 40 -0.72 -0.76 -13.36
CA GLN A 40 0.12 0.43 -13.16
C GLN A 40 -0.25 1.09 -11.83
N GLY A 41 0.29 0.53 -10.74
CA GLY A 41 0.07 1.02 -9.38
C GLY A 41 -1.15 0.41 -8.70
N VAL A 42 -0.96 0.05 -7.43
CA VAL A 42 -2.00 -0.53 -6.56
C VAL A 42 -3.11 0.47 -6.21
N ASP A 43 -2.83 1.76 -6.35
CA ASP A 43 -3.75 2.87 -6.10
C ASP A 43 -5.00 2.82 -6.99
N THR A 44 -4.90 2.19 -8.15
CA THR A 44 -6.04 1.97 -9.05
C THR A 44 -7.05 0.94 -8.53
N VAL A 45 -6.67 0.10 -7.55
CA VAL A 45 -7.48 -1.02 -7.03
C VAL A 45 -7.94 -0.75 -5.60
N VAL A 46 -7.03 -0.30 -4.74
CA VAL A 46 -7.30 -0.01 -3.32
C VAL A 46 -6.67 1.32 -2.94
N PRO A 47 -7.31 2.10 -2.06
CA PRO A 47 -6.73 3.36 -1.59
C PRO A 47 -5.50 3.07 -0.73
N VAL A 48 -4.40 3.78 -1.00
CA VAL A 48 -3.13 3.62 -0.27
C VAL A 48 -2.94 4.76 0.74
N ASP A 49 -2.57 4.43 1.97
CA ASP A 49 -2.29 5.42 3.00
C ASP A 49 -0.84 5.89 3.02
N ILE A 50 0.09 4.94 2.83
CA ILE A 50 1.54 5.19 2.93
C ILE A 50 2.26 4.45 1.82
N TYR A 51 3.18 5.16 1.17
CA TYR A 51 4.08 4.61 0.17
C TYR A 51 5.48 4.46 0.77
N VAL A 52 6.03 3.25 0.69
CA VAL A 52 7.41 2.95 1.08
C VAL A 52 8.24 2.77 -0.20
N PRO A 53 9.07 3.76 -0.60
CA PRO A 53 9.84 3.65 -1.83
C PRO A 53 10.97 2.61 -1.70
N GLY A 54 11.21 1.84 -2.76
CA GLY A 54 12.34 0.91 -2.87
C GLY A 54 12.14 -0.23 -3.87
N CYS A 55 13.23 -0.90 -4.25
CA CYS A 55 13.21 -2.02 -5.20
C CYS A 55 14.33 -3.07 -4.91
N PRO A 56 14.24 -3.85 -3.81
CA PRO A 56 13.27 -3.79 -2.72
C PRO A 56 13.62 -2.67 -1.70
N PRO A 57 12.66 -2.18 -0.90
CA PRO A 57 12.94 -1.18 0.13
C PRO A 57 13.86 -1.75 1.21
N ARG A 58 14.73 -0.91 1.75
CA ARG A 58 15.59 -1.29 2.87
C ARG A 58 14.74 -1.55 4.13
N PRO A 59 15.16 -2.48 5.02
CA PRO A 59 14.41 -2.80 6.24
C PRO A 59 14.11 -1.56 7.09
N GLU A 60 15.04 -0.60 7.16
CA GLU A 60 14.86 0.63 7.95
C GLU A 60 13.75 1.52 7.37
N MET A 61 13.63 1.56 6.04
CA MET A 61 12.57 2.32 5.35
C MET A 61 11.20 1.68 5.58
N LEU A 62 11.13 0.35 5.65
CA LEU A 62 9.89 -0.35 6.01
C LEU A 62 9.50 -0.06 7.46
N MET A 63 10.45 -0.13 8.40
CA MET A 63 10.21 0.24 9.80
C MET A 63 9.72 1.70 9.92
N TYR A 64 10.36 2.62 9.20
CA TYR A 64 9.92 4.02 9.15
C TYR A 64 8.49 4.17 8.61
N GLY A 65 8.12 3.42 7.57
CA GLY A 65 6.76 3.39 7.03
C GLY A 65 5.73 2.92 8.06
N ILE A 66 6.05 1.89 8.84
CA ILE A 66 5.18 1.37 9.91
C ILE A 66 5.04 2.37 11.05
N LEU A 67 6.15 3.01 11.48
CA LEU A 67 6.11 4.04 12.52
C LEU A 67 5.27 5.24 12.08
N ARG A 68 5.41 5.67 10.82
CA ARG A 68 4.61 6.74 10.24
C ARG A 68 3.12 6.37 10.15
N LEU A 69 2.81 5.10 9.90
CA LEU A 69 1.42 4.63 9.98
C LEU A 69 0.89 4.76 11.40
N HIS A 70 1.66 4.31 12.38
CA HIS A 70 1.28 4.38 13.78
C HIS A 70 0.98 5.82 14.21
N ASP A 71 1.83 6.77 13.83
CA ASP A 71 1.61 8.20 14.09
C ASP A 71 0.33 8.74 13.42
N LYS A 72 0.03 8.30 12.19
CA LYS A 72 -1.22 8.66 11.48
C LYS A 72 -2.44 8.15 12.24
N VAL A 73 -2.43 6.88 12.64
CA VAL A 73 -3.51 6.25 13.40
C VAL A 73 -3.72 6.93 14.75
N GLN A 74 -2.64 7.23 15.48
CA GLN A 74 -2.74 7.94 16.76
C GLN A 74 -3.33 9.35 16.61
N ARG A 75 -3.01 10.05 15.52
CA ARG A 75 -3.61 11.36 15.24
C ARG A 75 -5.10 11.23 14.95
N GLU A 76 -5.51 10.31 14.07
CA GLU A 76 -6.93 10.07 13.76
C GLU A 76 -7.74 9.65 14.99
N ALA A 77 -7.16 8.83 15.86
CA ALA A 77 -7.80 8.40 17.12
C ALA A 77 -7.99 9.54 18.14
N ARG A 78 -7.16 10.60 18.08
CA ARG A 78 -7.31 11.78 18.97
C ARG A 78 -8.39 12.75 18.52
N PHE A 79 -8.83 12.68 17.27
CA PHE A 79 -9.88 13.55 16.70
C PHE A 79 -11.26 12.88 16.66
N LYS A 80 -11.42 11.73 17.31
CA LYS A 80 -12.68 10.97 17.45
C LYS A 80 -13.15 11.02 18.90
#